data_AF-A0A9W7E6K2-F1
#
_entry.id   AF-A0A9W7E6K2-F1
#
_cell.length_a   1.000
_cell.length_b   1.000
_cell.length_c   1.000
_cell.angle_alpha   90.00
_cell.angle_beta   90.00
_cell.angle_gamma   90.00
#
_symmetry.space_group_name_H-M   'P 1'
#
loop_
_entity.id
_entity.type
_entity.pdbx_description
1 polymer ?
#
loop_
_entity_poly.entity_id
_entity_poly.type
_entity_poly.pdbx_seq_one_letter_code
_entity_poly.pdbx_strand_id
1 'polypeptide(L)'
;MTNPNIYGQSFPSGSTAPWIQKLHTAHRPTVILGGIAFFSGICALDFAYNFATGHKNAPASHNPAWAEATRSYLRAQNCNPITGVSSKK
;
A
#
# COMPACT_ATOMS: atom_id res chain seq x y z
N MET A 1 -19.63 -33.17 -31.77
CA MET A 1 -19.98 -32.49 -30.50
C MET A 1 -18.94 -32.89 -29.47
N THR A 2 -18.08 -31.97 -29.04
CA THR A 2 -17.20 -32.13 -27.86
C THR A 2 -16.87 -30.74 -27.30
N ASN A 3 -17.21 -30.55 -26.03
CA ASN A 3 -16.75 -29.49 -25.13
C ASN A 3 -16.04 -30.24 -23.99
N PRO A 4 -14.80 -29.89 -23.58
CA PRO A 4 -14.66 -29.08 -22.35
C PRO A 4 -13.38 -28.22 -22.28
N ASN A 5 -13.33 -27.31 -21.30
CA ASN A 5 -12.15 -26.58 -20.77
C ASN A 5 -11.78 -25.23 -21.39
N ILE A 6 -12.49 -24.20 -20.90
CA ILE A 6 -12.11 -22.78 -20.96
C ILE A 6 -10.83 -22.48 -20.14
N TYR A 7 -10.26 -23.45 -19.43
CA TYR A 7 -9.02 -23.32 -18.65
C TYR A 7 -7.73 -23.63 -19.43
N GLY A 8 -7.81 -23.89 -20.74
CA GLY A 8 -6.70 -24.36 -21.57
C GLY A 8 -6.43 -23.51 -22.80
N GLN A 9 -6.65 -22.19 -22.77
CA GLN A 9 -6.25 -21.34 -23.90
C GLN A 9 -4.71 -21.30 -23.98
N SER A 10 -4.20 -22.20 -24.81
CA SER A 10 -2.83 -22.20 -25.28
C SER A 10 -2.65 -20.90 -26.07
N PHE A 11 -1.77 -20.00 -25.58
CA PHE A 11 -1.39 -18.83 -26.36
C PHE A 11 -0.88 -19.30 -27.73
N PRO A 12 -1.30 -18.66 -28.84
CA PRO A 12 -0.83 -19.05 -30.16
C PRO A 12 0.70 -19.02 -30.17
N SER A 13 1.31 -20.09 -30.68
CA SER A 13 2.76 -20.19 -30.86
C SER A 13 3.20 -19.07 -31.80
N GLY A 14 3.69 -17.98 -31.23
CA GLY A 14 3.92 -16.74 -31.99
C GLY A 14 4.02 -15.47 -31.14
N SER A 15 3.79 -15.51 -29.82
CA SER A 15 4.16 -14.38 -28.98
C SER A 15 5.69 -14.25 -28.97
N THR A 16 6.20 -13.26 -29.70
CA THR A 16 7.62 -12.91 -29.90
C THR A 16 8.30 -12.36 -28.63
N ALA A 17 7.61 -12.39 -27.49
CA ALA A 17 8.07 -11.90 -26.21
C ALA A 17 8.48 -13.07 -25.29
N PRO A 18 9.77 -13.46 -25.28
CA PRO A 18 10.25 -14.62 -24.50
C PRO A 18 10.00 -14.50 -22.99
N TRP A 19 9.75 -13.29 -22.48
CA TRP A 19 9.42 -13.05 -21.08
C TRP A 19 7.98 -13.47 -20.71
N ILE A 20 7.02 -13.42 -21.65
CA ILE A 20 5.63 -13.86 -21.43
C ILE A 20 5.58 -15.39 -21.27
N GLN A 21 6.32 -16.10 -22.13
CA GLN A 21 6.42 -17.56 -22.05
C GLN A 21 7.04 -18.02 -20.71
N LYS A 22 8.07 -17.32 -20.23
CA LYS A 22 8.71 -17.61 -18.94
C LYS A 22 7.77 -17.41 -17.74
N LEU A 23 6.92 -16.39 -17.79
CA LEU A 23 5.92 -16.13 -16.73
C LEU A 23 4.78 -17.14 -16.73
N HIS A 24 4.40 -17.67 -17.90
CA HIS A 24 3.37 -18.71 -18.02
C HIS A 24 3.82 -20.03 -17.37
N THR A 25 5.11 -20.37 -17.47
CA THR A 25 5.68 -21.57 -16.84
C THR A 25 6.08 -21.37 -15.38
N ALA A 26 6.05 -20.13 -14.88
CA ALA A 26 6.44 -19.82 -13.50
C ALA A 26 5.34 -20.18 -12.49
N HIS A 27 5.74 -20.46 -11.26
CA HIS A 27 4.83 -20.77 -10.17
C HIS A 27 3.89 -19.58 -9.91
N ARG A 28 2.58 -19.79 -10.08
CA ARG A 28 1.55 -18.74 -10.08
C ARG A 28 1.62 -17.79 -8.87
N PRO A 29 1.76 -18.27 -7.62
CA PRO A 29 1.95 -17.39 -6.46
C PRO A 29 3.13 -16.42 -6.59
N THR A 30 4.25 -16.86 -7.18
CA THR A 30 5.45 -16.03 -7.34
C THR A 30 5.21 -14.90 -8.34
N VAL A 31 4.48 -15.18 -9.43
CA VAL A 31 4.11 -14.16 -10.43
C VAL A 31 3.16 -13.13 -9.83
N ILE A 32 2.17 -13.56 -9.04
CA ILE A 32 1.21 -12.68 -8.39
C ILE A 32 1.90 -11.80 -7.33
N LEU A 33 2.69 -12.40 -6.44
CA LEU A 33 3.41 -11.67 -5.39
C LEU A 33 4.43 -10.69 -5.99
N GLY A 34 5.15 -11.11 -7.04
CA GLY A 34 6.06 -10.24 -7.78
C GLY A 34 5.34 -9.04 -8.40
N GLY A 35 4.17 -9.28 -9.00
CA GLY A 35 3.31 -8.21 -9.52
C GLY A 35 2.85 -7.24 -8.43
N ILE A 36 2.33 -7.75 -7.31
CA ILE A 36 1.89 -6.93 -6.18
C ILE A 36 3.04 -6.07 -5.65
N ALA A 37 4.22 -6.67 -5.42
CA ALA A 37 5.38 -5.95 -4.92
C ALA A 37 5.84 -4.84 -5.88
N PHE A 38 5.86 -5.14 -7.18
CA PHE A 38 6.26 -4.18 -8.21
C PHE A 38 5.31 -2.98 -8.26
N PHE A 39 3.99 -3.23 -8.35
CA PHE A 39 3.01 -2.14 -8.39
C PHE A 39 2.94 -1.36 -7.08
N SER A 40 3.05 -2.03 -5.92
CA SER A 40 3.13 -1.36 -4.62
C SER A 40 4.35 -0.44 -4.53
N GLY A 41 5.49 -0.87 -5.07
CA GLY A 41 6.70 -0.06 -5.17
C GLY A 41 6.52 1.20 -6.02
N ILE A 42 5.86 1.08 -7.18
CA ILE A 42 5.55 2.23 -8.05
C ILE A 42 4.65 3.23 -7.31
N CYS A 43 3.60 2.74 -6.64
CA CYS A 43 2.71 3.61 -5.85
C CYS A 43 3.46 4.33 -4.72
N ALA A 44 4.38 3.65 -4.04
CA ALA A 44 5.19 4.26 -2.98
C ALA A 44 6.14 5.34 -3.52
N LEU A 45 6.71 5.14 -4.70
CA LEU A 45 7.58 6.14 -5.35
C LEU A 45 6.80 7.39 -5.75
N ASP A 46 5.63 7.24 -6.37
CA ASP A 46 4.77 8.36 -6.71
C ASP A 46 4.32 9.13 -5.46
N PHE A 47 3.93 8.42 -4.40
CA PHE A 47 3.61 9.04 -3.12
C PHE A 47 4.79 9.83 -2.54
N ALA A 48 5.99 9.24 -2.52
CA ALA A 48 7.19 9.90 -2.00
C ALA A 48 7.55 11.15 -2.82
N TYR A 49 7.42 11.09 -4.15
CA TYR A 49 7.68 12.21 -5.05
C TYR A 49 6.70 13.37 -4.80
N ASN A 50 5.40 13.08 -4.73
CA ASN A 50 4.38 14.08 -4.45
C ASN A 50 4.52 14.68 -3.04
N PHE A 51 4.87 13.85 -2.06
CA PHE A 51 5.13 14.32 -0.70
C PHE A 51 6.34 15.26 -0.65
N ALA A 52 7.44 14.90 -1.31
CA ALA A 52 8.65 15.73 -1.35
C ALA A 52 8.47 17.06 -2.09
N THR A 53 7.61 17.11 -3.11
CA THR A 53 7.42 18.31 -3.95
C THR A 53 6.28 19.20 -3.49
N GLY A 54 5.17 18.64 -2.97
CA GLY A 54 3.96 19.37 -2.62
C GLY A 54 3.77 19.66 -1.12
N HIS A 55 4.37 18.88 -0.22
CA HIS A 55 4.15 18.98 1.24
C HIS A 55 5.42 19.40 1.98
N LYS A 56 6.00 20.55 1.59
CA LYS A 56 7.32 20.99 2.09
C LYS A 56 7.34 21.37 3.58
N ASN A 57 6.20 21.80 4.13
CA ASN A 57 6.12 22.28 5.51
C ASN A 57 4.95 21.63 6.23
N ALA A 58 5.26 20.75 7.18
CA ALA A 58 4.28 20.33 8.16
C ALA A 58 3.89 21.54 9.05
N PRO A 59 2.63 21.62 9.53
CA PRO A 59 2.24 22.64 10.50
C PRO A 59 3.15 22.62 11.73
N ALA A 60 3.35 23.77 12.37
CA ALA A 60 4.15 23.85 13.59
C ALA A 60 3.64 22.92 14.70
N SER A 61 2.33 22.59 14.72
CA SER A 61 1.72 21.63 15.64
C SER A 61 2.10 20.16 15.37
N HIS A 62 2.66 19.86 14.20
CA HIS A 62 3.08 18.51 13.83
C HIS A 62 4.49 18.20 14.35
N ASN A 63 4.70 18.40 15.66
CA ASN A 63 5.92 18.02 16.35
C ASN A 63 5.59 17.26 17.65
N PRO A 64 6.52 16.42 18.17
CA PRO A 64 6.25 15.61 19.36
C PRO A 64 5.91 16.41 20.62
N ALA A 65 6.61 17.54 20.85
CA ALA A 65 6.41 18.36 22.04
C ALA A 65 5.01 19.00 22.05
N TRP A 66 4.54 19.50 20.90
CA TRP A 66 3.19 20.02 20.76
C TRP A 66 2.15 18.91 20.95
N ALA A 67 2.35 17.74 20.34
CA ALA A 67 1.45 16.61 20.49
C ALA A 67 1.32 16.15 21.95
N GLU A 68 2.41 16.15 22.71
CA GLU A 68 2.40 15.83 24.14
C GLU A 68 1.69 16.90 24.97
N ALA A 69 2.01 18.18 24.74
CA ALA A 69 1.32 19.29 25.41
C ALA A 69 -0.20 19.26 25.16
N THR A 70 -0.61 19.02 23.91
CA THR A 70 -2.03 18.87 23.54
C THR A 70 -2.67 17.67 24.22
N ARG A 71 -2.00 16.51 24.30
CA ARG A 71 -2.53 15.35 25.02
C ARG A 71 -2.74 15.64 26.51
N SER A 72 -1.80 16.32 27.15
CA SER A 72 -1.90 16.72 28.56
C SER A 72 -3.05 17.71 28.78
N TYR A 73 -3.19 18.69 27.90
CA TYR A 73 -4.33 19.62 27.93
C TYR A 73 -5.67 18.89 27.79
N LEU A 74 -5.81 18.00 26.79
CA LEU A 74 -7.05 17.26 26.55
C LEU A 74 -7.41 16.33 27.72
N ARG A 75 -6.41 15.74 28.38
CA ARG A 75 -6.61 14.97 29.63
C ARG A 75 -7.13 15.84 30.76
N ALA A 76 -6.53 17.02 30.95
CA ALA A 76 -6.98 17.98 31.96
C ALA A 76 -8.42 18.46 31.72
N GLN A 77 -8.85 18.54 30.46
CA GLN A 77 -10.22 18.88 30.06
C GLN A 77 -11.17 17.67 30.04
N ASN A 78 -10.75 16.50 30.54
CA ASN A 78 -11.55 15.27 30.58
C ASN A 78 -12.11 14.86 29.20
N CYS A 79 -11.41 15.17 28.11
CA CYS A 79 -11.85 14.84 26.76
C CYS A 79 -11.79 13.32 26.51
N ASN A 80 -12.84 12.76 25.90
CA ASN A 80 -13.00 11.33 25.60
C ASN A 80 -12.69 10.41 26.82
N PRO A 81 -13.47 10.49 27.90
CA PRO A 81 -13.13 9.90 29.20
C PRO A 81 -13.41 8.40 29.34
N ILE A 82 -14.13 7.78 28.40
CA ILE A 82 -14.48 6.35 28.50
C ILE A 82 -13.40 5.49 27.80
N THR A 83 -13.01 5.84 26.58
CA THR A 83 -12.10 5.04 25.74
C THR A 83 -10.93 5.82 25.14
N GLY A 84 -10.87 7.13 25.40
CA GLY A 84 -9.96 8.04 24.72
C GLY A 84 -8.82 8.55 25.59
N VAL A 85 -8.38 9.78 25.30
CA VAL A 85 -7.11 10.30 25.82
C VAL A 85 -7.10 10.44 27.35
N SER A 86 -8.26 10.70 27.96
CA SER A 86 -8.40 10.85 29.42
C SER A 86 -8.54 9.52 30.17
N SER A 87 -8.88 8.42 29.48
CA SER A 87 -8.98 7.09 30.11
C SER A 87 -7.68 6.28 30.05
N LYS A 88 -6.73 6.68 29.19
CA LYS A 88 -5.44 6.03 29.02
C LYS A 88 -4.43 6.57 30.03
N LYS A 89 -4.00 5.72 30.97
CA LYS A 89 -2.90 5.98 31.92
C LYS A 89 -1.57 6.03 31.18
#